data_AF-A0A535RYA2-F1
#
_entry.id   AF-A0A535RYA2-F1
#
_cell.length_a   1.000
_cell.length_b   1.000
_cell.length_c   1.000
_cell.angle_alpha   90.00
_cell.angle_beta   90.00
_cell.angle_gamma   90.00
#
_symmetry.space_group_name_H-M   'P 1'
#
loop_
_entity.id
_entity.type
_entity.pdbx_description
1 polymer ?
#
loop_
_entity_poly.entity_id
_entity_poly.type
_entity_poly.pdbx_seq_one_letter_code
_entity_poly.pdbx_strand_id
1 'polypeptide(L)'
;MWTAPTEVFDALLQHSKVTVATPKLQSEAGLTSEHEQLSKAGPKHLEIATQRYKQLGQGVPEGATVAPRTLQRWRAQFRTAEVVYGHGFSGLIPRWGNSGNHLPRLDQSTEQLLEKYITEYYETPKQRSRQAVYLLFEREERREQYCRAQLQNLLYACQATPATRTNLETPRTSCGSTS
;
A
#
# COMPACT_ATOMS: atom_id res chain seq x y z
N MET A 1 -41.50 11.55 17.73
CA MET A 1 -41.52 12.41 16.51
C MET A 1 -41.24 13.83 16.99
N TRP A 2 -39.99 14.32 16.87
CA TRP A 2 -39.62 15.67 17.31
C TRP A 2 -39.61 16.56 16.07
N THR A 3 -40.70 17.28 15.82
CA THR A 3 -40.71 18.40 14.88
C THR A 3 -40.63 19.66 15.74
N ALA A 4 -39.47 20.32 15.74
CA ALA A 4 -39.41 21.68 16.26
C ALA A 4 -40.33 22.55 15.40
N PRO A 5 -41.21 23.38 15.99
CA PRO A 5 -42.03 24.31 15.23
C PRO A 5 -41.12 25.22 14.40
N THR A 6 -41.38 25.31 13.09
CA THR A 6 -40.60 26.11 12.13
C THR A 6 -40.45 27.56 12.57
N GLU A 7 -41.44 28.11 13.27
CA GLU A 7 -41.39 29.49 13.77
C GLU A 7 -40.30 29.72 14.83
N VAL A 8 -40.03 28.71 15.68
CA VAL A 8 -38.96 28.81 16.69
C VAL A 8 -37.60 28.83 16.02
N PHE A 9 -37.44 28.08 14.93
CA PHE A 9 -36.21 28.05 14.15
C PHE A 9 -35.96 29.39 13.43
N ASP A 10 -36.99 29.96 12.79
CA ASP A 10 -36.89 31.25 12.11
C ASP A 10 -36.58 32.39 13.08
N ALA A 11 -37.18 32.39 14.28
CA ALA A 11 -36.84 33.35 15.33
C ALA A 11 -35.36 33.27 15.73
N LEU A 12 -34.80 32.06 15.83
CA LEU A 12 -33.39 31.85 16.19
C LEU A 12 -32.41 32.31 15.08
N LEU A 13 -32.81 32.19 13.81
CA LEU A 13 -32.06 32.74 12.68
C LEU A 13 -32.08 34.27 12.67
N GLN A 14 -33.25 34.89 12.90
CA GLN A 14 -33.40 36.35 12.95
C GLN A 14 -32.59 36.98 14.09
N HIS A 15 -32.51 36.30 15.23
CA HIS A 15 -31.72 36.77 16.37
C HIS A 15 -30.20 36.51 16.23
N SER A 16 -29.72 36.03 15.08
CA SER A 16 -28.31 35.66 14.83
C SER A 16 -27.71 34.70 15.89
N LYS A 17 -28.58 33.97 16.62
CA LYS A 17 -28.17 33.01 17.64
C LYS A 17 -27.77 31.66 17.04
N VAL A 18 -28.10 31.45 15.77
CA VAL A 18 -27.69 30.32 14.95
C VAL A 18 -26.70 30.82 13.91
N THR A 19 -25.42 30.52 14.12
CA THR A 19 -24.38 30.77 13.12
C THR A 19 -24.35 29.59 12.17
N VAL A 20 -24.51 29.83 10.86
CA VAL A 20 -24.22 28.81 9.86
C VAL A 20 -22.75 28.46 10.01
N ALA A 21 -22.44 27.23 10.43
CA ALA A 21 -21.08 26.73 10.41
C ALA A 21 -20.64 26.72 8.94
N THR A 22 -19.91 27.75 8.51
CA THR A 22 -19.23 27.72 7.21
C THR A 22 -18.33 26.50 7.23
N PRO A 23 -18.59 25.48 6.38
CA PRO A 23 -17.73 24.32 6.31
C PRO A 23 -16.33 24.83 6.00
N LYS A 24 -15.35 24.31 6.74
CA LYS A 24 -13.94 24.62 6.52
C LYS A 24 -13.65 24.37 5.04
N LEU A 25 -13.37 25.44 4.28
CA LEU A 25 -13.10 25.38 2.85
C LEU A 25 -12.08 24.27 2.59
N GLN A 26 -12.55 23.20 1.95
CA GLN A 26 -11.70 22.09 1.56
C GLN A 26 -10.74 22.60 0.50
N SER A 27 -9.49 22.12 0.51
CA SER A 27 -8.59 22.41 -0.60
C SER A 27 -9.19 21.80 -1.88
N GLU A 28 -9.06 22.51 -3.00
CA GLU A 28 -9.58 22.07 -4.30
C GLU A 28 -9.09 20.65 -4.67
N ALA A 29 -7.86 20.31 -4.28
CA ALA A 29 -7.25 18.99 -4.45
C ALA A 29 -7.95 17.87 -3.63
N GLY A 30 -8.47 18.18 -2.44
CA GLY A 30 -9.21 17.23 -1.62
C GLY A 30 -10.56 16.88 -2.23
N LEU A 31 -11.28 17.88 -2.73
CA LEU A 31 -12.57 17.74 -3.44
C LEU A 31 -12.44 16.88 -4.70
N THR A 32 -11.42 17.10 -5.51
CA THR A 32 -11.19 16.31 -6.74
C THR A 32 -10.90 14.84 -6.43
N SER A 33 -10.09 14.56 -5.39
CA SER A 33 -9.76 13.20 -4.96
C SER A 33 -10.98 12.45 -4.45
N GLU A 34 -11.85 13.12 -3.70
CA GLU A 34 -13.08 12.52 -3.19
C GLU A 34 -14.07 12.18 -4.31
N HIS A 35 -14.28 13.13 -5.23
CA HIS A 35 -15.17 12.94 -6.37
C HIS A 35 -14.70 11.76 -7.24
N GLU A 36 -13.39 11.61 -7.44
CA GLU A 36 -12.81 10.49 -8.15
C GLU A 36 -13.04 9.14 -7.42
N GLN A 37 -12.92 9.13 -6.09
CA GLN A 37 -13.21 7.93 -5.29
C GLN A 37 -14.67 7.51 -5.39
N LEU A 38 -15.60 8.47 -5.33
CA LEU A 38 -17.02 8.21 -5.47
C LEU A 38 -17.40 7.79 -6.90
N SER A 39 -16.81 8.42 -7.93
CA SER A 39 -17.10 8.08 -9.32
C SER A 39 -16.58 6.68 -9.70
N LYS A 40 -15.47 6.24 -9.11
CA LYS A 40 -14.90 4.90 -9.33
C LYS A 40 -15.60 3.81 -8.51
N ALA A 41 -16.33 4.17 -7.44
CA ALA A 41 -17.00 3.20 -6.59
C ALA A 41 -18.21 2.58 -7.31
N GLY A 42 -18.15 1.28 -7.59
CA GLY A 42 -19.29 0.55 -8.14
C GLY A 42 -20.46 0.44 -7.14
N PRO A 43 -21.66 0.04 -7.61
CA PRO A 43 -22.89 0.04 -6.80
C PRO A 43 -22.77 -0.80 -5.52
N LYS A 44 -22.10 -1.96 -5.61
CA LYS A 44 -21.84 -2.84 -4.46
C LYS A 44 -20.93 -2.19 -3.40
N HIS A 45 -19.99 -1.34 -3.80
CA HIS A 45 -19.14 -0.62 -2.85
C HIS A 45 -19.95 0.41 -2.06
N LEU A 46 -20.85 1.12 -2.75
CA LEU A 46 -21.73 2.12 -2.15
C LEU A 46 -22.72 1.47 -1.18
N GLU A 47 -23.34 0.34 -1.57
CA GLU A 47 -24.25 -0.41 -0.71
C GLU A 47 -23.59 -0.81 0.63
N ILE A 48 -22.35 -1.30 0.56
CA ILE A 48 -21.58 -1.68 1.75
C ILE A 48 -21.19 -0.45 2.58
N ALA A 49 -20.80 0.65 1.93
CA ALA A 49 -20.51 1.90 2.63
C ALA A 49 -21.74 2.40 3.40
N THR A 50 -22.91 2.36 2.79
CA THR A 50 -24.20 2.68 3.43
C THR A 50 -24.52 1.74 4.58
N GLN A 51 -24.30 0.44 4.42
CA GLN A 51 -24.49 -0.54 5.50
C GLN A 51 -23.56 -0.23 6.69
N ARG A 52 -22.28 0.03 6.44
CA ARG A 52 -21.30 0.41 7.47
C ARG A 52 -21.70 1.69 8.18
N TYR A 53 -22.17 2.68 7.43
CA TYR A 53 -22.63 3.96 7.98
C TYR A 53 -23.80 3.76 8.96
N LYS A 54 -24.80 2.95 8.57
CA LYS A 54 -25.92 2.58 9.46
C LYS A 54 -25.43 1.90 10.74
N GLN A 55 -24.49 0.97 10.63
CA GLN A 55 -23.92 0.26 11.78
C GLN A 55 -23.10 1.17 12.70
N LEU A 56 -22.47 2.23 12.18
CA LEU A 56 -21.77 3.21 13.01
C LEU A 56 -22.76 4.05 13.85
N GLY A 57 -23.91 4.41 13.28
CA GLY A 57 -24.92 5.26 13.92
C GLY A 57 -25.76 4.56 14.99
N GLN A 58 -25.89 3.24 14.95
CA GLN A 58 -26.75 2.48 15.87
C GLN A 58 -26.14 2.17 17.25
N GLY A 59 -24.95 2.71 17.57
CA GLY A 59 -24.17 2.22 18.71
C GLY A 59 -23.71 0.77 18.47
N VAL A 60 -22.90 0.17 19.35
CA VAL A 60 -22.59 -1.26 19.21
C VAL A 60 -23.79 -2.02 19.75
N PRO A 61 -24.62 -2.69 18.91
CA PRO A 61 -25.72 -3.48 19.46
C PRO A 61 -25.15 -4.66 20.27
N GLU A 62 -25.76 -4.96 21.40
CA GLU A 62 -25.50 -6.22 22.10
C GLU A 62 -25.91 -7.36 21.15
N GLY A 63 -24.95 -8.17 20.70
CA GLY A 63 -25.14 -9.18 19.65
C GLY A 63 -24.66 -8.77 18.25
N ALA A 64 -23.86 -7.71 18.12
CA ALA A 64 -23.31 -7.25 16.85
C ALA A 64 -22.65 -8.39 16.04
N THR A 65 -23.12 -8.59 14.80
CA THR A 65 -22.52 -9.51 13.81
C THR A 65 -21.08 -9.13 13.46
N VAL A 66 -20.66 -7.90 13.77
CA VAL A 66 -19.36 -7.33 13.40
C VAL A 66 -18.46 -7.20 14.61
N ALA A 67 -17.24 -7.72 14.51
CA ALA A 67 -16.25 -7.64 15.58
C ALA A 67 -15.94 -6.18 16.00
N PRO A 68 -15.69 -5.93 17.30
CA PRO A 68 -15.47 -4.58 17.83
C PRO A 68 -14.26 -3.88 17.17
N ARG A 69 -13.20 -4.63 16.85
CA ARG A 69 -12.02 -4.12 16.14
C ARG A 69 -12.37 -3.54 14.76
N THR A 70 -13.31 -4.18 14.05
CA THR A 70 -13.75 -3.74 12.72
C THR A 70 -14.54 -2.44 12.82
N LEU A 71 -15.42 -2.32 13.80
CA LEU A 71 -16.16 -1.07 14.06
C LEU A 71 -15.22 0.07 14.44
N GLN A 72 -14.23 -0.17 15.29
CA GLN A 72 -13.21 0.83 15.63
C GLN A 72 -12.42 1.29 14.40
N ARG A 73 -12.03 0.35 13.54
CA ARG A 73 -11.35 0.66 12.27
C ARG A 73 -12.21 1.56 11.38
N TRP A 74 -13.50 1.22 11.19
CA TRP A 74 -14.39 2.06 10.38
C TRP A 74 -14.61 3.44 10.98
N ARG A 75 -14.74 3.56 12.31
CA ARG A 75 -14.80 4.86 12.99
C ARG A 75 -13.54 5.69 12.80
N ALA A 76 -12.37 5.07 12.79
CA ALA A 76 -11.12 5.76 12.49
C ALA A 76 -11.13 6.27 11.04
N GLN A 77 -11.48 5.42 10.08
CA GLN A 77 -11.55 5.78 8.66
C GLN A 77 -12.57 6.89 8.37
N PHE A 78 -13.72 6.82 9.02
CA PHE A 78 -14.75 7.85 8.95
C PHE A 78 -14.21 9.19 9.43
N ARG A 79 -13.61 9.24 10.63
CA ARG A 79 -13.03 10.49 11.18
C ARG A 79 -11.89 11.03 10.33
N THR A 80 -11.03 10.17 9.78
CA THR A 80 -9.98 10.62 8.86
C THR A 80 -10.56 11.26 7.61
N ALA A 81 -11.65 10.70 7.06
CA ALA A 81 -12.31 11.26 5.90
C ALA A 81 -13.02 12.58 6.26
N GLU A 82 -13.64 12.70 7.44
CA GLU A 82 -14.22 13.97 7.91
C GLU A 82 -13.19 15.10 7.97
N VAL A 83 -11.97 14.80 8.43
CA VAL A 83 -10.89 15.79 8.50
C VAL A 83 -10.41 16.22 7.12
N VAL A 84 -10.37 15.29 6.16
CA VAL A 84 -9.82 15.53 4.80
C VAL A 84 -10.86 16.14 3.86
N TYR A 85 -12.08 15.62 3.88
CA TYR A 85 -13.16 15.89 2.92
C TYR A 85 -14.38 16.56 3.57
N GLY A 86 -14.31 16.99 4.83
CA GLY A 86 -15.42 17.61 5.55
C GLY A 86 -16.59 16.67 5.89
N HIS A 87 -16.60 15.44 5.37
CA HIS A 87 -17.54 14.37 5.73
C HIS A 87 -16.86 13.01 5.71
N GLY A 88 -17.42 12.04 6.45
CA GLY A 88 -16.74 10.76 6.69
C GLY A 88 -17.15 9.63 5.74
N PHE A 89 -18.12 9.84 4.86
CA PHE A 89 -18.74 8.74 4.11
C PHE A 89 -17.76 8.08 3.13
N SER A 90 -16.94 8.88 2.44
CA SER A 90 -15.90 8.38 1.53
C SER A 90 -14.90 7.43 2.23
N GLY A 91 -14.66 7.64 3.54
CA GLY A 91 -13.84 6.77 4.37
C GLY A 91 -14.39 5.36 4.58
N LEU A 92 -15.70 5.16 4.41
CA LEU A 92 -16.37 3.86 4.61
C LEU A 92 -16.39 2.98 3.35
N ILE A 93 -16.04 3.54 2.19
CA ILE A 93 -16.04 2.82 0.91
C ILE A 93 -14.99 1.69 0.95
N PRO A 94 -15.38 0.43 0.66
CA PRO A 94 -14.44 -0.69 0.66
C PRO A 94 -13.39 -0.54 -0.44
N ARG A 95 -12.11 -0.64 -0.06
CA ARG A 95 -10.95 -0.52 -0.95
C ARG A 95 -10.55 -1.85 -1.59
N TRP A 96 -11.51 -2.62 -2.09
CA TRP A 96 -11.21 -3.96 -2.64
C TRP A 96 -10.26 -3.91 -3.84
N GLY A 97 -10.37 -2.89 -4.69
CA GLY A 97 -9.43 -2.68 -5.80
C GLY A 97 -7.99 -2.38 -5.38
N ASN A 98 -7.78 -1.98 -4.11
CA ASN A 98 -6.44 -1.77 -3.54
C ASN A 98 -6.06 -2.89 -2.56
N SER A 99 -6.86 -3.97 -2.51
CA SER A 99 -6.66 -5.09 -1.60
C SER A 99 -6.16 -6.28 -2.39
N GLY A 100 -4.96 -6.76 -2.04
CA GLY A 100 -4.34 -7.90 -2.71
C GLY A 100 -2.92 -7.57 -3.15
N ASN A 101 -2.15 -8.62 -3.41
CA ASN A 101 -0.85 -8.48 -4.04
C ASN A 101 -1.04 -8.51 -5.55
N HIS A 102 -1.33 -7.36 -6.16
CA HIS A 102 -1.48 -7.22 -7.62
C HIS A 102 -0.13 -7.07 -8.33
N LEU A 103 0.95 -6.88 -7.57
CA LEU A 103 2.29 -6.85 -8.12
C LEU A 103 2.71 -8.30 -8.46
N PRO A 104 3.38 -8.50 -9.61
CA PRO A 104 3.95 -9.80 -9.94
C PRO A 104 4.90 -10.24 -8.82
N ARG A 105 4.78 -11.50 -8.40
CA ARG A 105 5.58 -12.07 -7.29
C ARG A 105 7.00 -12.41 -7.71
N LEU A 106 7.24 -12.52 -9.02
CA LEU A 106 8.50 -12.89 -9.63
C LEU A 106 8.99 -11.72 -10.48
N ASP A 107 10.30 -11.56 -10.55
CA ASP A 107 10.91 -10.66 -11.52
C ASP A 107 10.68 -11.20 -12.94
N GLN A 108 10.54 -10.30 -13.91
CA GLN A 108 10.19 -10.65 -15.29
C GLN A 108 11.22 -11.63 -15.89
N SER A 109 12.50 -11.47 -15.54
CA SER A 109 13.55 -12.37 -16.02
C SER A 109 13.38 -13.80 -15.50
N THR A 110 12.98 -13.94 -14.23
CA THR A 110 12.77 -15.24 -13.59
C THR A 110 11.53 -15.92 -14.14
N GLU A 111 10.48 -15.14 -14.44
CA GLU A 111 9.28 -15.64 -15.10
C GLU A 111 9.58 -16.17 -16.52
N GLN A 112 10.38 -15.44 -17.31
CA GLN A 112 10.81 -15.88 -18.63
C GLN A 112 11.70 -17.14 -18.58
N LEU A 113 12.63 -17.20 -17.63
CA LEU A 113 13.47 -18.38 -17.44
C LEU A 113 12.62 -19.60 -17.03
N LEU A 114 11.65 -19.40 -16.14
CA LEU A 114 10.73 -20.47 -15.72
C LEU A 114 9.90 -20.98 -16.90
N GLU A 115 9.32 -20.09 -17.70
CA GLU A 115 8.52 -20.43 -18.88
C GLU A 115 9.32 -21.28 -19.87
N LYS A 116 10.56 -20.86 -20.16
CA LYS A 116 11.50 -21.63 -21.00
C LYS A 116 11.68 -23.05 -20.46
N TYR A 117 11.86 -23.21 -19.16
CA TYR A 117 12.08 -24.53 -18.56
C TYR A 117 10.84 -25.43 -18.61
N ILE A 118 9.65 -24.84 -18.50
CA ILE A 118 8.38 -25.53 -18.66
C ILE A 118 8.24 -26.05 -20.09
N THR A 119 8.35 -25.17 -21.10
CA THR A 119 8.16 -25.55 -22.51
C THR A 119 9.22 -26.53 -23.01
N GLU A 120 10.51 -26.30 -22.69
CA GLU A 120 11.62 -27.07 -23.28
C GLU A 120 11.89 -28.41 -22.57
N TYR A 121 11.59 -28.53 -21.27
CA TYR A 121 11.97 -29.73 -20.50
C TYR A 121 10.77 -30.48 -19.91
N TYR A 122 9.69 -29.78 -19.57
CA TYR A 122 8.49 -30.41 -19.00
C TYR A 122 7.48 -30.78 -20.09
N GLU A 123 7.13 -29.88 -21.00
CA GLU A 123 6.13 -30.07 -22.05
C GLU A 123 6.67 -30.81 -23.29
N THR A 124 7.63 -31.71 -23.08
CA THR A 124 8.17 -32.58 -24.13
C THR A 124 7.49 -33.94 -24.09
N PRO A 125 7.46 -34.71 -25.20
CA PRO A 125 6.88 -36.07 -25.20
C PRO A 125 7.62 -37.04 -24.27
N LYS A 126 8.87 -36.73 -23.89
CA LYS A 126 9.62 -37.48 -22.85
C LYS A 126 9.22 -37.09 -21.42
N GLN A 127 8.54 -35.95 -21.26
CA GLN A 127 7.97 -35.38 -20.04
C GLN A 127 8.76 -35.70 -18.77
N ARG A 128 9.87 -35.00 -18.57
CA ARG A 128 10.68 -35.14 -17.34
C ARG A 128 9.82 -34.82 -16.10
N SER A 129 10.17 -35.40 -14.95
CA SER A 129 9.43 -35.14 -13.72
C SER A 129 9.50 -33.65 -13.33
N ARG A 130 8.42 -33.13 -12.75
CA ARG A 130 8.36 -31.72 -12.29
C ARG A 130 9.53 -31.37 -11.37
N GLN A 131 9.90 -32.28 -10.47
CA GLN A 131 11.04 -32.09 -9.56
C GLN A 131 12.36 -31.96 -10.31
N ALA A 132 12.61 -32.79 -11.33
CA ALA A 132 13.85 -32.72 -12.11
C ALA A 132 13.96 -31.40 -12.88
N VAL A 133 12.87 -30.93 -13.48
CA VAL A 133 12.84 -29.65 -14.20
C VAL A 133 13.03 -28.48 -13.23
N TYR A 134 12.37 -28.51 -12.07
CA TYR A 134 12.53 -27.49 -11.03
C TYR A 134 13.97 -27.39 -10.51
N LEU A 135 14.63 -28.52 -10.23
CA LEU A 135 16.02 -28.52 -9.78
C LEU A 135 16.99 -27.96 -10.83
N LEU A 136 16.72 -28.20 -12.12
CA LEU A 136 17.51 -27.60 -13.20
C LEU A 136 17.30 -26.09 -13.27
N PHE A 137 16.04 -25.64 -13.19
CA PHE A 137 15.69 -24.23 -13.12
C PHE A 137 16.34 -23.53 -11.92
N GLU A 138 16.24 -24.08 -10.71
CA GLU A 138 16.84 -23.51 -9.49
C GLU A 138 18.37 -23.40 -9.58
N ARG A 139 19.01 -24.30 -10.34
CA ARG A 139 20.44 -24.27 -10.58
C ARG A 139 20.84 -23.13 -11.52
N GLU A 140 20.07 -22.88 -12.58
CA GLU A 140 20.30 -21.75 -13.47
C GLU A 140 19.98 -20.41 -12.81
N GLU A 141 18.86 -20.30 -12.09
CA GLU A 141 18.52 -19.10 -11.31
C GLU A 141 19.66 -18.69 -10.37
N ARG A 142 20.23 -19.66 -9.63
CA ARG A 142 21.40 -19.38 -8.78
C ARG A 142 22.62 -18.91 -9.54
N ARG A 143 22.85 -19.40 -10.77
CA ARG A 143 23.96 -18.94 -11.62
C ARG A 143 23.71 -17.52 -12.11
N GLU A 144 22.51 -17.22 -12.57
CA GLU A 144 22.14 -15.87 -13.01
C GLU A 144 22.24 -14.86 -11.87
N GLN A 145 21.74 -15.22 -10.67
CA GLN A 145 21.83 -14.36 -9.49
C GLN A 145 23.29 -14.09 -9.10
N TYR A 146 24.16 -15.11 -9.16
CA TYR A 146 25.59 -14.94 -8.89
C TYR A 146 26.27 -14.02 -9.92
N CYS A 147 25.98 -14.20 -11.22
CA CYS A 147 26.51 -13.35 -12.29
C CYS A 147 26.01 -11.90 -12.17
N ARG A 148 24.72 -11.69 -11.84
CA ARG A 148 24.14 -10.36 -11.61
C ARG A 148 24.80 -9.65 -10.43
N ALA A 149 24.99 -10.35 -9.30
CA ALA A 149 25.68 -9.81 -8.14
C ALA A 149 27.13 -9.43 -8.46
N GLN A 150 27.83 -10.25 -9.27
CA GLN A 150 29.19 -9.96 -9.69
C GLN A 150 29.26 -8.75 -10.64
N LEU A 151 28.32 -8.63 -11.58
CA LEU A 151 28.22 -7.45 -12.46
C LEU A 151 27.87 -6.18 -11.67
N GLN A 152 26.99 -6.27 -10.67
CA GLN A 152 26.62 -5.13 -9.82
C GLN A 152 27.79 -4.68 -8.92
N ASN A 153 28.58 -5.63 -8.38
CA ASN A 153 29.81 -5.34 -7.67
C ASN A 153 30.85 -4.67 -8.58
N LEU A 154 30.98 -5.11 -9.83
CA LEU A 154 31.87 -4.51 -10.82
C LEU A 154 31.41 -3.10 -11.22
N LEU A 155 30.11 -2.89 -11.46
CA LEU A 155 29.53 -1.57 -11.72
C LEU A 155 29.77 -0.61 -10.55
N TYR A 156 29.54 -1.08 -9.32
CA TYR A 156 29.82 -0.30 -8.11
C TYR A 156 31.32 0.03 -7.97
N ALA A 157 32.20 -0.91 -8.29
CA ALA A 157 33.65 -0.70 -8.28
C ALA A 157 34.12 0.26 -9.40
N CYS A 158 33.47 0.27 -10.56
CA CYS A 158 33.77 1.21 -11.65
C CYS A 158 33.25 2.64 -11.35
N GLN A 159 32.15 2.77 -10.60
CA GLN A 159 31.59 4.06 -10.16
C GLN A 159 32.33 4.64 -8.94
N ALA A 160 33.02 3.79 -8.17
CA ALA A 160 33.96 4.24 -7.16
C ALA A 160 35.18 4.90 -7.84
N THR A 161 35.19 6.23 -7.87
CA THR A 161 36.31 7.05 -8.36
C THR A 161 37.65 6.64 -7.71
N PRO A 162 38.81 6.70 -8.42
CA PRO A 162 40.12 6.26 -7.93
C PRO A 162 40.77 7.21 -6.90
N ALA A 163 40.02 7.77 -5.95
CA ALA A 163 40.54 8.71 -4.95
C ALA A 163 40.98 8.05 -3.62
N THR A 164 40.82 6.73 -3.45
CA THR A 164 41.07 6.04 -2.17
C THR A 164 42.16 4.97 -2.22
N ARG A 165 43.11 5.05 -3.18
CA ARG A 165 44.27 4.11 -3.25
C ARG A 165 45.58 4.64 -2.63
N THR A 166 45.51 5.65 -1.77
CA THR A 166 46.66 6.10 -0.96
C THR A 166 46.39 5.83 0.52
N ASN A 167 46.72 4.62 0.98
CA ASN A 167 47.19 4.32 2.33
C ASN A 167 47.51 2.82 2.40
N LEU A 168 48.55 2.42 1.67
CA LEU A 168 49.43 1.34 2.11
C LEU A 168 50.64 2.04 2.71
N GLU A 169 50.49 2.55 3.93
CA GLU A 169 51.65 2.89 4.76
C GLU A 169 52.36 1.59 5.10
N THR A 170 53.44 1.33 4.38
CA THR A 170 54.53 0.48 4.84
C THR A 170 55.01 0.98 6.21
N PRO A 171 54.96 0.19 7.29
CA PRO A 171 55.73 0.52 8.47
C PRO A 171 57.20 0.36 8.13
N ARG A 172 57.91 1.50 8.17
CA ARG A 172 59.36 1.59 8.05
C ARG A 172 60.00 0.74 9.14
N THR A 173 60.94 -0.09 8.70
CA THR A 173 62.06 -0.54 9.51
C THR A 173 62.68 0.64 10.26
N SER A 174 62.61 0.62 11.60
CA SER A 174 63.53 1.39 12.43
C SER A 174 64.22 0.45 13.41
N CYS A 175 65.49 0.18 13.11
CA CYS A 175 66.46 -0.32 14.08
C CYS A 175 66.54 0.62 15.28
N GLY A 176 66.61 0.04 16.48
CA GLY A 176 66.88 0.73 17.74
C GLY A 176 67.51 -0.26 18.72
N SER A 177 68.82 -0.41 18.62
CA SER A 177 69.72 -1.07 19.57
C SER A 177 69.83 -0.31 20.90
N THR A 178 70.47 -0.95 21.88
CA THR A 178 70.95 -0.48 23.22
C THR A 178 69.93 -0.66 24.35
N SER A 179 70.22 -1.30 25.48
CA SER A 179 71.47 -1.80 26.09
C SER A 179 71.18 -2.96 27.03
#